data_AF-A0A3C0IPH2-F1
#
_entry.id   AF-A0A3C0IPH2-F1
#
_cell.length_a   1.000
_cell.length_b   1.000
_cell.length_c   1.000
_cell.angle_alpha   90.00
_cell.angle_beta   90.00
_cell.angle_gamma   90.00
#
_symmetry.space_group_name_H-M   'P 1'
#
loop_
_entity.id
_entity.type
_entity.pdbx_description
1 polymer ?
#
loop_
_entity_poly.entity_id
_entity_poly.type
_entity_poly.pdbx_seq_one_letter_code
_entity_poly.pdbx_strand_id
1 'polypeptide(L)'
;QEDHVSMGANAATKCLRVIENVERVLAIELLTAAQALEYRRPLQSSAVIENVVHALRQTISFNSADRVLYTDMHKAVDFIRSFDVDAL
;
A
#
# COMPACT_ATOMS: atom_id res chain seq x y z
N GLN A 1 -18.83 -16.65 -39.66
CA GLN A 1 -18.07 -17.43 -38.65
C GLN A 1 -17.43 -16.45 -37.70
N GLU A 2 -17.39 -16.76 -36.40
CA GLU A 2 -16.70 -16.02 -35.33
C GLU A 2 -15.69 -16.96 -34.66
N ASP A 3 -14.74 -17.46 -35.45
CA ASP A 3 -13.70 -18.41 -35.04
C ASP A 3 -12.54 -17.74 -34.28
N HIS A 4 -12.48 -16.41 -34.29
CA HIS A 4 -11.54 -15.62 -33.50
C HIS A 4 -12.26 -14.58 -32.65
N VAL A 5 -12.04 -14.63 -31.33
CA VAL A 5 -12.56 -13.65 -30.37
C VAL A 5 -11.44 -13.16 -29.45
N SER A 6 -11.53 -11.90 -29.03
CA SER A 6 -10.46 -11.22 -28.27
C SER A 6 -10.36 -11.64 -26.80
N MET A 7 -11.40 -12.25 -26.23
CA MET A 7 -11.52 -12.55 -24.81
C MET A 7 -11.31 -11.32 -23.89
N GLY A 8 -11.55 -10.10 -24.41
CA GLY A 8 -11.21 -8.85 -23.74
C GLY A 8 -11.85 -8.66 -22.36
N ALA A 9 -13.12 -9.07 -22.18
CA ALA A 9 -13.80 -8.99 -20.90
C ALA A 9 -13.14 -9.87 -19.82
N ASN A 10 -12.70 -11.07 -20.20
CA ASN A 10 -12.00 -11.99 -19.29
C ASN A 10 -10.60 -11.45 -18.94
N ALA A 11 -9.90 -10.86 -19.92
CA ALA A 11 -8.61 -10.23 -19.69
C ALA A 11 -8.74 -9.04 -18.71
N ALA A 12 -9.74 -8.18 -18.89
CA ALA A 12 -9.98 -7.01 -18.05
C ALA A 12 -10.27 -7.40 -16.58
N THR A 13 -11.17 -8.35 -16.37
CA THR A 13 -11.52 -8.84 -15.01
C THR A 13 -10.34 -9.53 -14.32
N LYS A 14 -9.51 -10.26 -15.07
CA LYS A 14 -8.26 -10.82 -14.53
C LYS A 14 -7.26 -9.74 -14.16
N CYS A 15 -7.10 -8.72 -15.00
CA CYS A 15 -6.20 -7.60 -14.74
C CYS A 15 -6.60 -6.85 -13.46
N LEU A 16 -7.89 -6.56 -13.28
CA LEU A 16 -8.40 -5.92 -12.06
C LEU A 16 -8.01 -6.70 -10.80
N ARG A 17 -8.21 -8.02 -10.79
CA ARG A 17 -7.81 -8.88 -9.66
C ARG A 17 -6.31 -8.85 -9.38
N VAL A 18 -5.49 -8.74 -10.43
CA VAL A 18 -4.03 -8.61 -10.28
C VAL A 18 -3.68 -7.27 -9.63
N ILE A 19 -4.28 -6.16 -10.09
CA ILE A 19 -4.07 -4.82 -9.52
C ILE A 19 -4.45 -4.81 -8.04
N GLU A 20 -5.61 -5.35 -7.67
CA GLU A 20 -6.04 -5.43 -6.26
C GLU A 20 -5.07 -6.23 -5.39
N ASN A 21 -4.42 -7.27 -5.94
CA ASN A 21 -3.40 -8.03 -5.23
C ASN A 21 -2.09 -7.26 -5.10
N VAL A 22 -1.69 -6.51 -6.13
CA VAL A 22 -0.51 -5.64 -6.09
C VAL A 22 -0.68 -4.56 -5.03
N GLU A 23 -1.85 -3.93 -4.93
CA GLU A 23 -2.14 -2.95 -3.88
C GLU A 23 -1.97 -3.55 -2.47
N ARG A 24 -2.39 -4.80 -2.25
CA ARG A 24 -2.18 -5.51 -0.99
C ARG A 24 -0.71 -5.77 -0.69
N VAL A 25 0.08 -6.14 -1.70
CA VAL A 25 1.54 -6.33 -1.55
C VAL A 25 2.21 -5.01 -1.19
N LEU A 26 1.89 -3.94 -1.90
CA LEU A 26 2.41 -2.59 -1.64
C LEU A 26 2.00 -2.08 -0.25
N ALA A 27 0.79 -2.39 0.22
CA ALA A 27 0.34 -2.05 1.56
C ALA A 27 1.20 -2.73 2.64
N ILE A 28 1.52 -4.01 2.47
CA ILE A 28 2.42 -4.74 3.38
C ILE A 28 3.83 -4.14 3.35
N GLU A 29 4.34 -3.84 2.15
CA GLU A 29 5.64 -3.20 1.98
C GLU A 29 5.69 -1.85 2.70
N LEU A 30 4.69 -0.99 2.51
CA LEU A 30 4.60 0.32 3.16
C LEU A 30 4.58 0.20 4.70
N LEU A 31 3.79 -0.74 5.24
CA LEU A 31 3.74 -0.99 6.69
C LEU A 31 5.10 -1.41 7.24
N THR A 32 5.79 -2.33 6.54
CA THR A 32 7.10 -2.83 6.97
C THR A 32 8.19 -1.76 6.83
N ALA A 33 8.18 -0.97 5.75
CA ALA A 33 9.10 0.13 5.53
C ALA A 33 8.93 1.24 6.59
N ALA A 34 7.69 1.63 6.90
CA ALA A 34 7.40 2.61 7.94
C ALA A 34 7.84 2.14 9.34
N GLN A 35 7.77 0.84 9.61
CA GLN A 35 8.29 0.25 10.85
C GLN A 35 9.82 0.26 10.87
N ALA A 36 10.46 -0.13 9.77
CA ALA A 36 11.91 -0.16 9.64
C ALA A 36 12.54 1.23 9.79
N LEU A 37 11.91 2.28 9.23
CA LEU A 37 12.37 3.66 9.40
C LEU A 37 12.35 4.09 10.87
N GLU A 38 11.34 3.66 11.64
CA GLU A 38 11.25 3.97 13.06
C GLU A 38 12.34 3.25 13.87
N TYR A 39 12.70 2.01 13.51
CA TYR A 39 13.84 1.33 14.14
C TYR A 39 15.20 1.95 13.81
N ARG A 40 15.28 2.79 12.76
CA ARG A 40 16.52 3.47 12.35
C ARG A 40 16.69 4.85 12.98
N ARG A 41 15.76 5.32 13.81
CA ARG A 41 15.90 6.61 14.49
C ARG A 41 17.18 6.65 15.33
N PRO A 42 17.92 7.78 15.35
CA PRO A 42 17.51 9.12 14.89
C PRO A 42 17.78 9.42 13.41
N LEU A 43 18.22 8.46 12.59
CA LEU A 43 18.39 8.70 11.16
C LEU A 43 17.05 9.05 10.50
N GLN A 44 17.10 9.94 9.52
CA GLN A 44 15.95 10.41 8.76
C GLN A 44 16.13 10.11 7.28
N SER A 45 15.00 9.91 6.59
CA SER A 45 14.93 9.79 5.14
C SER A 45 14.79 11.18 4.49
N SER A 46 14.49 11.24 3.19
CA SER A 46 14.14 12.49 2.52
C SER A 46 12.81 13.05 3.06
N ALA A 47 12.62 14.37 2.93
CA ALA A 47 11.42 15.06 3.41
C ALA A 47 10.12 14.45 2.87
N VAL A 48 10.08 14.07 1.59
CA VAL A 48 8.93 13.42 0.96
C VAL A 48 8.58 12.11 1.65
N ILE A 49 9.58 11.25 1.90
CA ILE A 49 9.36 9.96 2.56
C ILE A 49 8.92 10.15 4.01
N GLU A 50 9.52 11.09 4.74
CA GLU A 50 9.10 11.41 6.11
C GLU A 50 7.65 11.91 6.15
N ASN A 51 7.22 12.73 5.18
CA ASN A 51 5.83 13.19 5.07
C ASN A 51 4.85 12.04 4.79
N VAL A 52 5.19 11.13 3.86
CA VAL A 52 4.38 9.93 3.58
C VAL A 52 4.23 9.08 4.84
N VAL A 53 5.33 8.81 5.54
CA VAL A 53 5.32 8.00 6.76
C VAL A 53 4.54 8.71 7.86
N HIS A 54 4.71 10.02 8.02
CA HIS A 54 3.95 10.81 8.98
C HIS A 54 2.44 10.73 8.71
N ALA A 55 2.02 10.89 7.46
CA ALA A 55 0.62 10.77 7.06
C ALA A 55 0.06 9.37 7.32
N LEU A 56 0.82 8.31 6.98
CA LEU A 56 0.45 6.93 7.28
C LEU A 56 0.25 6.72 8.80
N ARG A 57 1.13 7.29 9.63
CA ARG A 57 1.07 7.16 11.10
C ARG A 57 -0.13 7.87 11.73
N GLN A 58 -0.79 8.80 11.04
CA GLN A 58 -2.07 9.36 11.50
C GLN A 58 -3.20 8.32 11.51
N THR A 59 -3.09 7.29 10.65
CA THR A 59 -4.12 6.25 10.49
C THR A 59 -3.72 4.91 11.08
N ILE A 60 -2.41 4.60 11.06
CA ILE A 60 -1.85 3.31 11.46
C ILE A 60 -0.69 3.50 12.45
N SER A 61 -0.95 3.14 13.71
CA SER A 61 0.03 3.25 14.79
C SER A 61 1.26 2.36 14.60
N PHE A 62 2.38 2.73 15.25
CA PHE A 62 3.58 1.90 15.34
C PHE A 62 3.26 0.52 15.93
N ASN A 63 3.89 -0.53 15.41
CA ASN A 63 3.68 -1.89 15.91
C ASN A 63 4.64 -2.21 17.07
N SER A 64 4.27 -1.85 18.29
CA SER A 64 5.13 -2.02 19.47
C SER A 64 5.14 -3.44 20.05
N ALA A 65 4.09 -4.21 19.79
CA ALA A 65 3.94 -5.60 20.22
C ALA A 65 3.03 -6.32 19.23
N ASP A 66 3.05 -7.66 19.24
CA ASP A 66 2.23 -8.46 18.35
C ASP A 66 0.75 -8.10 18.45
N ARG A 67 0.14 -7.87 17.29
CA ARG A 67 -1.29 -7.60 17.13
C ARG A 67 -1.79 -8.16 15.81
N VAL A 68 -3.11 -8.23 15.69
CA VAL A 68 -3.76 -8.60 14.42
C VAL A 68 -3.54 -7.49 13.39
N LEU A 69 -2.78 -7.78 12.34
CA LEU A 69 -2.45 -6.80 11.30
C LEU A 69 -3.49 -6.69 10.18
N TYR A 70 -4.52 -7.55 10.17
CA TYR A 70 -5.56 -7.52 9.14
C TYR A 70 -6.19 -6.13 8.98
N THR A 71 -6.54 -5.47 10.09
CA THR A 71 -7.12 -4.13 10.08
C THR A 71 -6.15 -3.07 9.59
N ASP A 72 -4.86 -3.22 9.92
CA ASP A 72 -3.81 -2.29 9.48
C ASP A 72 -3.53 -2.44 7.98
N MET A 73 -3.51 -3.68 7.48
CA MET A 73 -3.38 -3.98 6.05
C MET A 73 -4.52 -3.36 5.24
N HIS A 74 -5.77 -3.47 5.71
CA HIS A 74 -6.90 -2.84 5.04
C HIS A 74 -6.76 -1.31 5.00
N LYS A 75 -6.44 -0.69 6.13
CA LYS A 75 -6.18 0.75 6.20
C LYS A 75 -5.02 1.18 5.28
N ALA A 76 -3.98 0.36 5.15
CA ALA A 76 -2.84 0.65 4.29
C ALA A 76 -3.20 0.55 2.80
N VAL A 77 -4.05 -0.40 2.41
CA VAL A 77 -4.61 -0.45 1.04
C VAL A 77 -5.44 0.80 0.76
N ASP A 78 -6.31 1.20 1.69
CA ASP A 78 -7.12 2.41 1.54
C ASP A 78 -6.26 3.67 1.46
N PHE A 79 -5.19 3.72 2.25
CA PHE A 79 -4.18 4.80 2.19
C PHE A 79 -3.56 4.85 0.78
N ILE A 80 -3.06 3.73 0.24
CA ILE A 80 -2.46 3.70 -1.11
C ILE A 80 -3.42 4.20 -2.19
N ARG A 81 -4.71 3.86 -2.09
CA ARG A 81 -5.73 4.24 -3.09
C ARG A 81 -6.13 5.71 -3.04
N SER A 82 -5.96 6.37 -1.90
CA SER A 82 -6.47 7.73 -1.65
C SER A 82 -5.38 8.77 -1.44
N PHE A 83 -4.16 8.34 -1.15
CA PHE A 83 -3.07 9.24 -0.85
C PHE A 83 -2.47 9.85 -2.12
N ASP A 84 -2.56 11.18 -2.21
CA ASP A 84 -1.95 11.95 -3.27
C ASP A 84 -0.52 12.35 -2.88
N VAL A 85 0.46 11.74 -3.55
CA VAL A 85 1.89 11.98 -3.32
C VAL A 85 2.33 13.31 -3.93
N ASP A 86 1.68 13.77 -5.00
CA ASP A 86 2.06 15.00 -5.72
C ASP A 86 1.58 16.26 -4.98
N ALA A 87 0.66 16.10 -4.02
CA ALA A 87 0.18 17.16 -3.15
C ALA A 87 1.09 17.46 -1.93
N LEU A 88 2.20 16.71 -1.77
CA LEU A 88 3.20 16.89 -0.69
C LEU A 88 4.28 17.91 -1.02
#